data_AF-A0A2E6S5W4-F1
#
_entry.id   AF-A0A2E6S5W4-F1
#
_cell.length_a   1.000
_cell.length_b   1.000
_cell.length_c   1.000
_cell.angle_alpha   90.00
_cell.angle_beta   90.00
_cell.angle_gamma   90.00
#
_symmetry.space_group_name_H-M   'P 1'
#
loop_
_entity.id
_entity.type
_entity.pdbx_description
1 polymer ?
#
loop_
_entity_poly.entity_id
_entity_poly.type
_entity_poly.pdbx_seq_one_letter_code
_entity_poly.pdbx_strand_id
1 'polypeptide(L)'
;MKRSALFTCSLILAPAGTGLAHPEHEFMAGLSAPSPATVLLITSPELVEAWKPFAAWKKKLGKPIRILSTKQIDDRYEAKDLQEKIRRCVRNHTDHLGTRWIILGGDSEPGGKGVVPDRDTVHRTSFGDYDHIPTDIYYLSKKDWDGDNDGVYGEWDDDRESIDYPDGDVGLGRIPVRTPADVKSYTDKVIAYESKYPESIFATSMTYTCTVPDAFAKLRTSWDEHVSKAFPGGTIHRFYSGPGAAGALSPDSWMKLLNSRESGKIHMHGHGLHSCWILDNDERLTASHLARLNNENAYPIITTVSCFTGEFDRGKDPSIAEAIIRQPGAGAVAVVAPVREGKPHFADLQRDLPLMVKEGKLDGTTRTMTQFWENGLGTKVSTGAAIMLVKAGLAEEARKSPNHHLCACELNLLGDPTLSLRATAPRTPMVAAPEELPAGNLSLVIESDAPHAIVSLMDSFGLYAVQVSDESGNATFPLNVLKDSTITITVSGPDYNAVQLEIPVK
;
A
#
# COMPACT_ATOMS: atom_id res chain seq x y z
N MET A 1 28.71 -19.02 23.97
CA MET A 1 29.27 -19.68 22.76
C MET A 1 28.90 -18.83 21.55
N LYS A 2 29.85 -18.07 21.00
CA LYS A 2 29.65 -17.32 19.74
C LYS A 2 29.79 -18.33 18.60
N ARG A 3 28.69 -18.64 17.90
CA ARG A 3 28.76 -19.32 16.60
C ARG A 3 29.13 -18.27 15.58
N SER A 4 30.41 -18.20 15.23
CA SER A 4 30.86 -17.50 14.02
C SER A 4 30.42 -18.34 12.83
N ALA A 5 29.33 -17.97 12.16
CA ALA A 5 29.06 -18.46 10.82
C ALA A 5 30.08 -17.77 9.89
N LEU A 6 31.10 -18.51 9.46
CA LEU A 6 31.94 -18.07 8.34
C LEU A 6 31.06 -18.18 7.09
N PHE A 7 30.58 -17.05 6.58
CA PHE A 7 30.07 -16.94 5.22
C PHE A 7 31.29 -16.88 4.28
N THR A 8 31.39 -17.84 3.36
CA THR A 8 32.51 -17.94 2.40
C THR A 8 31.93 -17.92 1.00
N CYS A 9 31.92 -16.75 0.38
CA CYS A 9 31.40 -16.57 -0.97
C CYS A 9 32.25 -17.33 -2.00
N SER A 10 31.58 -18.02 -2.93
CA SER A 10 32.21 -18.90 -3.92
C SER A 10 31.97 -18.39 -5.35
N LEU A 11 33.04 -18.20 -6.12
CA LEU A 11 32.99 -17.91 -7.56
C LEU A 11 33.38 -19.17 -8.34
N ILE A 12 32.51 -19.68 -9.20
CA ILE A 12 32.82 -20.86 -10.04
C ILE A 12 33.09 -20.38 -11.47
N LEU A 13 34.34 -20.56 -11.92
CA LEU A 13 34.74 -20.41 -13.32
C LEU A 13 34.37 -21.69 -14.08
N ALA A 14 33.47 -21.58 -15.06
CA ALA A 14 33.15 -22.68 -15.97
C ALA A 14 34.03 -22.59 -17.24
N PRO A 15 34.45 -23.73 -17.83
CA PRO A 15 35.21 -23.71 -19.07
C PRO A 15 34.33 -23.30 -20.26
N ALA A 16 34.78 -22.32 -21.03
CA ALA A 16 34.05 -21.71 -22.14
C ALA A 16 33.94 -22.66 -23.36
N GLY A 17 32.70 -22.95 -23.77
CA GLY A 17 32.38 -23.37 -25.13
C GLY A 17 32.19 -22.15 -26.03
N THR A 18 32.77 -22.18 -27.23
CA THR A 18 32.76 -21.08 -28.20
C THR A 18 31.34 -20.74 -28.69
N GLY A 19 30.89 -19.52 -28.38
CA GLY A 19 29.73 -18.87 -28.98
C GLY A 19 29.99 -17.36 -29.06
N LEU A 20 29.89 -16.79 -30.26
CA LEU A 20 30.14 -15.38 -30.56
C LEU A 20 28.95 -14.50 -30.08
N ALA A 21 29.23 -13.38 -29.42
CA ALA A 21 28.30 -12.24 -29.20
C ALA A 21 28.70 -11.09 -30.16
N HIS A 22 27.90 -10.12 -30.59
CA HIS A 22 26.61 -9.47 -30.25
C HIS A 22 26.19 -8.72 -31.58
N PRO A 23 24.97 -8.15 -31.81
CA PRO A 23 24.39 -7.08 -30.96
C PRO A 23 22.83 -7.07 -30.91
N GLU A 24 22.26 -6.69 -29.76
CA GLU A 24 20.83 -6.33 -29.62
C GLU A 24 19.77 -7.44 -29.83
N HIS A 25 19.65 -8.41 -28.92
CA HIS A 25 18.59 -9.45 -28.94
C HIS A 25 18.88 -10.69 -29.82
N GLU A 26 19.65 -11.66 -29.29
CA GLU A 26 19.22 -13.06 -29.45
C GLU A 26 18.08 -13.30 -28.46
N PHE A 27 16.91 -12.95 -28.95
CA PHE A 27 15.60 -13.07 -28.36
C PHE A 27 15.37 -14.52 -27.85
N MET A 28 15.14 -14.67 -26.53
CA MET A 28 14.36 -15.79 -25.95
C MET A 28 14.96 -17.22 -26.03
N ALA A 29 16.06 -17.49 -25.30
CA ALA A 29 16.39 -18.87 -24.95
C ALA A 29 16.88 -18.99 -23.49
N GLY A 30 15.92 -19.26 -22.59
CA GLY A 30 16.18 -19.77 -21.24
C GLY A 30 16.36 -18.71 -20.15
N LEU A 31 15.24 -18.33 -19.52
CA LEU A 31 15.08 -17.48 -18.32
C LEU A 31 15.16 -15.94 -18.53
N SER A 32 14.08 -15.28 -18.08
CA SER A 32 13.98 -13.86 -17.72
C SER A 32 14.08 -12.82 -18.85
N ALA A 33 12.99 -12.61 -19.60
CA ALA A 33 12.70 -11.30 -20.21
C ALA A 33 12.79 -10.20 -19.12
N PRO A 34 13.07 -8.91 -19.45
CA PRO A 34 12.86 -7.85 -18.46
C PRO A 34 11.44 -8.01 -17.94
N SER A 35 11.31 -8.37 -16.66
CA SER A 35 10.01 -8.69 -16.07
C SER A 35 9.05 -7.55 -16.41
N PRO A 36 7.90 -7.84 -17.07
CA PRO A 36 6.99 -6.77 -17.43
C PRO A 36 6.60 -6.02 -16.14
N ALA A 37 6.47 -4.70 -16.24
CA ALA A 37 6.37 -3.85 -15.07
C ALA A 37 5.29 -4.35 -14.11
N THR A 38 5.71 -4.78 -12.92
CA THR A 38 4.79 -5.35 -11.92
C THR A 38 3.96 -4.26 -11.26
N VAL A 39 4.41 -3.01 -11.34
CA VAL A 39 3.71 -1.82 -10.85
C VAL A 39 3.46 -0.83 -11.98
N LEU A 40 2.21 -0.38 -12.11
CA LEU A 40 1.86 0.79 -12.91
C LEU A 40 1.67 1.99 -11.98
N LEU A 41 2.41 3.07 -12.20
CA LEU A 41 2.25 4.34 -11.51
C LEU A 41 1.69 5.37 -12.49
N ILE A 42 0.51 5.90 -12.18
CA ILE A 42 -0.17 6.94 -12.95
C ILE A 42 -0.03 8.26 -12.20
N THR A 43 0.37 9.34 -12.86
CA THR A 43 0.59 10.65 -12.23
C THR A 43 0.41 11.78 -13.24
N SER A 44 0.52 13.05 -12.85
CA SER A 44 0.52 14.16 -13.81
C SER A 44 1.88 14.33 -14.49
N PRO A 45 1.96 14.94 -15.69
CA PRO A 45 3.23 15.21 -16.36
C PRO A 45 4.26 15.93 -15.48
N GLU A 46 3.81 16.85 -14.63
CA GLU A 46 4.64 17.70 -13.77
C GLU A 46 5.33 16.91 -12.65
N LEU A 47 4.77 15.75 -12.24
CA LEU A 47 5.31 14.94 -11.16
C LEU A 47 6.15 13.74 -11.64
N VAL A 48 6.16 13.42 -12.94
CA VAL A 48 6.88 12.26 -13.49
C VAL A 48 8.35 12.22 -13.04
N GLU A 49 9.06 13.34 -13.11
CA GLU A 49 10.46 13.43 -12.70
C GLU A 49 10.65 13.19 -11.20
N ALA A 50 9.73 13.72 -10.38
CA ALA A 50 9.78 13.54 -8.93
C ALA A 50 9.57 12.09 -8.51
N TRP A 51 8.89 11.28 -9.32
CA TRP A 51 8.64 9.86 -9.07
C TRP A 51 9.81 8.93 -9.46
N LYS A 52 10.82 9.42 -10.19
CA LYS A 52 11.97 8.59 -10.60
C LYS A 52 12.73 7.97 -9.43
N PRO A 53 13.04 8.67 -8.31
CA PRO A 53 13.69 8.06 -7.16
C PRO A 53 12.87 6.94 -6.52
N PHE A 54 11.55 7.13 -6.42
CA PHE A 54 10.63 6.09 -5.93
C PHE A 54 10.64 4.86 -6.84
N ALA A 55 10.52 5.05 -8.15
CA ALA A 55 10.56 3.96 -9.12
C ALA A 55 11.90 3.23 -9.12
N ALA A 56 13.01 3.96 -8.99
CA ALA A 56 14.35 3.39 -8.87
C ALA A 56 14.49 2.53 -7.61
N TRP A 57 13.99 3.01 -6.47
CA TRP A 57 13.97 2.25 -5.23
C TRP A 57 13.15 0.95 -5.36
N LYS A 58 11.92 1.03 -5.88
CA LYS A 58 11.07 -0.15 -6.07
C LYS A 58 11.65 -1.15 -7.06
N LYS A 59 12.30 -0.67 -8.13
CA LYS A 59 13.05 -1.51 -9.07
C LYS A 59 14.18 -2.27 -8.38
N LYS A 60 14.93 -1.63 -7.47
CA LYS A 60 15.95 -2.30 -6.64
C LYS A 60 15.35 -3.42 -5.80
N LEU A 61 14.11 -3.29 -5.31
CA LEU A 61 13.38 -4.34 -4.59
C LEU A 61 12.73 -5.41 -5.48
N GLY A 62 13.05 -5.45 -6.79
CA GLY A 62 12.45 -6.40 -7.73
C GLY A 62 11.02 -6.05 -8.15
N LYS A 63 10.56 -4.81 -7.91
CA LYS A 63 9.23 -4.30 -8.29
C LYS A 63 9.37 -3.21 -9.37
N PRO A 64 9.69 -3.57 -10.63
CA PRO A 64 9.87 -2.58 -11.69
C PRO A 64 8.58 -1.78 -11.93
N ILE A 65 8.72 -0.45 -11.95
CA ILE A 65 7.61 0.49 -12.14
C ILE A 65 7.58 1.01 -13.57
N ARG A 66 6.39 0.97 -14.19
CA ARG A 66 6.05 1.79 -15.36
C ARG A 66 5.37 3.06 -14.89
N ILE A 67 5.98 4.22 -15.11
CA ILE A 67 5.34 5.52 -14.90
C ILE A 67 4.64 5.93 -16.19
N LEU A 68 3.35 6.27 -16.11
CA LEU A 68 2.59 6.91 -17.18
C LEU A 68 1.98 8.20 -16.67
N SER A 69 2.10 9.28 -17.44
CA SER A 69 1.39 10.50 -17.12
C SER A 69 -0.07 10.44 -17.57
N THR A 70 -0.96 11.19 -16.91
CA THR A 70 -2.35 11.37 -17.33
C THR A 70 -2.44 11.87 -18.77
N LYS A 71 -1.54 12.78 -19.17
CA LYS A 71 -1.42 13.21 -20.59
C LYS A 71 -1.08 12.06 -21.53
N GLN A 72 -0.11 11.21 -21.19
CA GLN A 72 0.24 10.06 -22.03
C GLN A 72 -0.91 9.07 -22.17
N ILE A 73 -1.74 8.92 -21.13
CA ILE A 73 -2.93 8.08 -21.17
C ILE A 73 -4.00 8.75 -22.03
N ASP A 74 -4.23 10.05 -21.84
CA ASP A 74 -5.20 10.83 -22.60
C ASP A 74 -4.95 10.77 -24.11
N ASP A 75 -3.69 10.89 -24.51
CA ASP A 75 -3.25 10.85 -25.91
C ASP A 75 -3.31 9.42 -26.53
N ARG A 76 -3.34 8.34 -25.72
CA ARG A 76 -3.21 6.95 -26.21
C ARG A 76 -4.52 6.17 -26.25
N TYR A 77 -5.48 6.52 -25.40
CA TYR A 77 -6.73 5.78 -25.26
C TYR A 77 -7.88 6.65 -25.73
N GLU A 78 -8.73 6.11 -26.60
CA GLU A 78 -9.97 6.77 -27.02
C GLU A 78 -11.10 6.40 -26.07
N ALA A 79 -11.74 7.41 -25.46
CA ALA A 79 -12.91 7.24 -24.60
C ALA A 79 -13.60 8.58 -24.28
N LYS A 80 -14.77 8.53 -23.63
CA LYS A 80 -15.59 9.71 -23.29
C LYS A 80 -14.85 10.74 -22.43
N ASP A 81 -14.09 10.27 -21.45
CA ASP A 81 -13.36 11.10 -20.48
C ASP A 81 -12.03 10.47 -20.06
N LEU A 82 -11.22 11.23 -19.31
CA LEU A 82 -9.90 10.80 -18.85
C LEU A 82 -9.98 9.59 -17.90
N GLN A 83 -10.99 9.52 -17.05
CA GLN A 83 -11.12 8.43 -16.08
C GLN A 83 -11.39 7.09 -16.78
N GLU A 84 -12.23 7.06 -17.80
CA GLU A 84 -12.45 5.86 -18.63
C GLU A 84 -11.16 5.47 -19.38
N LYS A 85 -10.39 6.46 -19.86
CA LYS A 85 -9.07 6.22 -20.47
C LYS A 85 -8.07 5.63 -19.47
N ILE A 86 -8.06 6.11 -18.22
CA ILE A 86 -7.26 5.55 -17.13
C ILE A 86 -7.69 4.11 -16.84
N ARG A 87 -9.00 3.84 -16.72
CA ARG A 87 -9.53 2.48 -16.52
C ARG A 87 -9.05 1.53 -17.61
N ARG A 88 -9.20 1.90 -18.89
CA ARG A 88 -8.71 1.11 -20.03
C ARG A 88 -7.21 0.87 -19.98
N CYS A 89 -6.44 1.89 -19.61
CA CYS A 89 -5.00 1.75 -19.42
C CYS A 89 -4.65 0.76 -18.31
N VAL A 90 -5.31 0.86 -17.15
CA VAL A 90 -5.12 -0.07 -16.04
C VAL A 90 -5.49 -1.50 -16.45
N ARG A 91 -6.64 -1.70 -17.11
CA ARG A 91 -7.07 -3.02 -17.61
C ARG A 91 -6.07 -3.62 -18.59
N ASN A 92 -5.57 -2.85 -19.55
CA ASN A 92 -4.53 -3.34 -20.47
C ASN A 92 -3.28 -3.83 -19.71
N HIS A 93 -2.87 -3.11 -18.66
CA HIS A 93 -1.69 -3.50 -17.88
C HIS A 93 -1.93 -4.76 -17.02
N THR A 94 -3.09 -4.87 -16.39
CA THR A 94 -3.41 -6.00 -15.51
C THR A 94 -3.73 -7.26 -16.31
N ASP A 95 -4.45 -7.14 -17.42
CA ASP A 95 -4.92 -8.27 -18.24
C ASP A 95 -3.85 -8.80 -19.19
N HIS A 96 -2.93 -7.94 -19.65
CA HIS A 96 -1.98 -8.32 -20.73
C HIS A 96 -0.52 -8.11 -20.37
N LEU A 97 -0.19 -7.23 -19.42
CA LEU A 97 1.20 -6.86 -19.11
C LEU A 97 1.67 -7.35 -17.74
N GLY A 98 0.91 -8.22 -17.06
CA GLY A 98 1.34 -8.84 -15.82
C GLY A 98 1.48 -7.88 -14.64
N THR A 99 0.93 -6.66 -14.73
CA THR A 99 0.91 -5.72 -13.61
C THR A 99 0.07 -6.27 -12.45
N ARG A 100 0.56 -6.10 -11.23
CA ARG A 100 -0.06 -6.60 -9.98
C ARG A 100 -0.34 -5.49 -8.97
N TRP A 101 0.23 -4.31 -9.16
CA TRP A 101 -0.05 -3.15 -8.34
C TRP A 101 -0.28 -1.89 -9.18
N ILE A 102 -1.29 -1.11 -8.80
CA ILE A 102 -1.62 0.17 -9.41
C ILE A 102 -1.45 1.28 -8.38
N ILE A 103 -0.62 2.26 -8.69
CA ILE A 103 -0.39 3.45 -7.88
C ILE A 103 -1.02 4.64 -8.60
N LEU A 104 -2.00 5.27 -7.95
CA LEU A 104 -2.48 6.59 -8.35
C LEU A 104 -1.61 7.62 -7.63
N GLY A 105 -0.51 8.01 -8.27
CA GLY A 105 0.55 8.87 -7.73
C GLY A 105 0.18 10.34 -7.81
N GLY A 106 -0.94 10.72 -7.21
CA GLY A 106 -1.47 12.06 -7.27
C GLY A 106 -2.76 12.23 -6.48
N ASP A 107 -3.01 13.46 -6.07
CA ASP A 107 -4.27 13.85 -5.47
C ASP A 107 -5.40 14.03 -6.50
N SER A 108 -6.65 14.03 -6.03
CA SER A 108 -7.84 14.30 -6.84
C SER A 108 -8.46 15.67 -6.53
N GLU A 109 -9.37 16.13 -7.39
CA GLU A 109 -10.16 17.33 -7.22
C GLU A 109 -11.59 17.12 -7.73
N PRO A 110 -12.57 17.91 -7.27
CA PRO A 110 -13.97 17.71 -7.63
C PRO A 110 -14.19 17.75 -9.14
N GLY A 111 -15.09 16.89 -9.63
CA GLY A 111 -15.50 16.87 -11.03
C GLY A 111 -14.46 16.23 -11.95
N GLY A 112 -13.80 15.17 -11.49
CA GLY A 112 -12.87 14.39 -12.31
C GLY A 112 -11.59 15.14 -12.64
N LYS A 113 -11.07 15.94 -11.71
CA LYS A 113 -9.86 16.76 -11.88
C LYS A 113 -8.76 16.33 -10.89
N GLY A 114 -7.72 17.15 -10.77
CA GLY A 114 -6.57 16.90 -9.92
C GLY A 114 -5.39 16.29 -10.68
N VAL A 115 -4.40 15.82 -9.92
CA VAL A 115 -3.18 15.20 -10.47
C VAL A 115 -3.52 13.86 -11.12
N VAL A 116 -4.33 13.07 -10.44
CA VAL A 116 -4.95 11.86 -10.97
C VAL A 116 -6.41 11.87 -10.51
N PRO A 117 -7.38 12.01 -11.42
CA PRO A 117 -8.79 12.08 -11.02
C PRO A 117 -9.24 10.78 -10.35
N ASP A 118 -10.29 10.85 -9.57
CA ASP A 118 -11.12 9.70 -9.19
C ASP A 118 -12.37 9.62 -10.08
N ARG A 119 -13.15 8.56 -9.90
CA ARG A 119 -14.51 8.47 -10.45
C ARG A 119 -15.52 8.77 -9.34
N ASP A 120 -16.25 9.87 -9.51
CA ASP A 120 -17.43 10.16 -8.71
C ASP A 120 -18.54 9.15 -9.02
N THR A 121 -19.17 8.64 -7.96
CA THR A 121 -20.29 7.68 -8.06
C THR A 121 -21.48 8.10 -7.20
N VAL A 122 -22.67 7.67 -7.61
CA VAL A 122 -23.94 8.01 -6.95
C VAL A 122 -24.46 6.84 -6.11
N HIS A 123 -24.87 7.15 -4.88
CA HIS A 123 -25.34 6.17 -3.91
C HIS A 123 -26.64 6.64 -3.27
N ARG A 124 -27.68 5.82 -3.39
CA ARG A 124 -28.97 5.98 -2.70
C ARG A 124 -29.07 4.88 -1.66
N THR A 125 -28.95 5.24 -0.38
CA THR A 125 -28.80 4.25 0.71
C THR A 125 -29.81 4.50 1.81
N SER A 126 -29.96 3.53 2.73
CA SER A 126 -30.80 3.75 3.92
C SER A 126 -30.24 4.81 4.88
N PHE A 127 -29.00 5.27 4.67
CA PHE A 127 -28.30 6.23 5.53
C PHE A 127 -28.18 7.63 4.95
N GLY A 128 -28.56 7.80 3.68
CA GLY A 128 -28.50 9.05 2.95
C GLY A 128 -28.29 8.86 1.46
N ASP A 129 -28.42 9.98 0.75
CA ASP A 129 -28.14 10.11 -0.67
C ASP A 129 -26.81 10.84 -0.86
N TYR A 130 -25.95 10.28 -1.70
CA TYR A 130 -24.63 10.82 -1.98
C TYR A 130 -24.40 10.87 -3.49
N ASP A 131 -24.13 12.06 -4.00
CA ASP A 131 -24.00 12.28 -5.46
C ASP A 131 -22.55 12.22 -5.96
N HIS A 132 -21.58 12.26 -5.05
CA HIS A 132 -20.17 12.41 -5.37
C HIS A 132 -19.33 11.58 -4.39
N ILE A 133 -19.47 10.26 -4.43
CA ILE A 133 -18.56 9.36 -3.72
C ILE A 133 -17.36 9.08 -4.64
N PRO A 134 -16.17 9.61 -4.33
CA PRO A 134 -14.98 9.33 -5.13
C PRO A 134 -14.56 7.87 -4.90
N THR A 135 -14.31 7.15 -6.00
CA THR A 135 -13.85 5.75 -5.90
C THR A 135 -12.72 5.42 -6.86
N ASP A 136 -11.67 4.82 -6.31
CA ASP A 136 -10.53 4.38 -7.11
C ASP A 136 -10.72 2.95 -7.64
N ILE A 137 -11.58 2.12 -7.02
CA ILE A 137 -11.79 0.73 -7.46
C ILE A 137 -12.42 0.64 -8.86
N TYR A 138 -13.05 1.73 -9.33
CA TYR A 138 -13.48 1.90 -10.71
C TYR A 138 -12.36 1.59 -11.72
N TYR A 139 -11.13 1.98 -11.43
CA TYR A 139 -10.00 1.78 -12.35
C TYR A 139 -9.59 0.32 -12.51
N LEU A 140 -9.95 -0.55 -11.57
CA LEU A 140 -9.77 -1.99 -11.71
C LEU A 140 -10.92 -2.65 -12.46
N SER A 141 -12.04 -1.95 -12.70
CA SER A 141 -13.26 -2.58 -13.19
C SER A 141 -13.18 -2.97 -14.66
N LYS A 142 -13.71 -4.15 -15.00
CA LYS A 142 -13.88 -4.58 -16.40
C LYS A 142 -15.02 -3.83 -17.09
N LYS A 143 -15.91 -3.20 -16.33
CA LYS A 143 -17.10 -2.50 -16.82
C LYS A 143 -17.02 -0.99 -16.54
N ASP A 144 -17.77 -0.20 -17.28
CA ASP A 144 -17.75 1.27 -17.26
C ASP A 144 -18.62 1.90 -16.16
N TRP A 145 -19.44 1.10 -15.47
CA TRP A 145 -20.33 1.54 -14.40
C TRP A 145 -21.35 2.61 -14.84
N ASP A 146 -21.71 2.65 -16.12
CA ASP A 146 -22.67 3.59 -16.74
C ASP A 146 -23.54 2.77 -17.70
N GLY A 147 -24.40 1.93 -17.13
CA GLY A 147 -25.13 0.86 -17.79
C GLY A 147 -26.30 1.35 -18.65
N ASP A 148 -26.88 2.50 -18.31
CA ASP A 148 -27.93 3.17 -19.07
C ASP A 148 -27.41 4.34 -19.93
N ASN A 149 -26.11 4.65 -19.82
CA ASN A 149 -25.38 5.62 -20.63
C ASN A 149 -25.86 7.07 -20.44
N ASP A 150 -26.23 7.44 -19.22
CA ASP A 150 -26.65 8.80 -18.86
C ASP A 150 -25.48 9.68 -18.35
N GLY A 151 -24.31 9.07 -18.08
CA GLY A 151 -23.10 9.74 -17.60
C GLY A 151 -23.05 9.96 -16.09
N VAL A 152 -23.98 9.36 -15.36
CA VAL A 152 -23.94 9.13 -13.92
C VAL A 152 -23.36 7.72 -13.73
N TYR A 153 -22.48 7.56 -12.75
CA TYR A 153 -21.72 6.32 -12.61
C TYR A 153 -22.02 5.62 -11.29
N GLY A 154 -22.15 4.30 -11.35
CA GLY A 154 -22.24 3.43 -10.19
C GLY A 154 -23.57 3.51 -9.44
N GLU A 155 -24.64 3.97 -10.09
CA GLU A 155 -25.99 3.97 -9.54
C GLU A 155 -26.45 2.54 -9.26
N TRP A 156 -26.61 2.17 -7.99
CA TRP A 156 -26.79 0.76 -7.63
C TRP A 156 -28.03 0.09 -8.26
N ASP A 157 -29.09 0.85 -8.53
CA ASP A 157 -30.31 0.34 -9.16
C ASP A 157 -30.21 0.29 -10.69
N ASP A 158 -29.69 1.36 -11.30
CA ASP A 158 -29.66 1.52 -12.76
C ASP A 158 -28.40 0.87 -13.40
N ASP A 159 -27.26 0.90 -12.71
CA ASP A 159 -25.96 0.37 -13.15
C ASP A 159 -25.62 -1.01 -12.58
N ARG A 160 -26.55 -1.69 -11.90
CA ARG A 160 -26.22 -2.92 -11.15
C ARG A 160 -25.47 -3.97 -11.97
N GLU A 161 -25.88 -4.14 -13.23
CA GLU A 161 -25.27 -5.08 -14.17
C GLU A 161 -24.00 -4.53 -14.84
N SER A 162 -23.75 -3.22 -14.79
CA SER A 162 -22.52 -2.58 -15.26
C SER A 162 -21.48 -2.35 -14.15
N ILE A 163 -21.82 -2.58 -12.88
CA ILE A 163 -20.87 -2.53 -11.76
C ILE A 163 -20.07 -3.84 -11.67
N ASP A 164 -18.76 -3.72 -11.52
CA ASP A 164 -17.82 -4.84 -11.33
C ASP A 164 -16.78 -4.49 -10.27
N TYR A 165 -16.65 -5.37 -9.27
CA TYR A 165 -15.82 -5.18 -8.07
C TYR A 165 -14.49 -5.94 -8.20
N PRO A 166 -13.42 -5.48 -7.50
CA PRO A 166 -12.14 -6.17 -7.50
C PRO A 166 -12.25 -7.64 -7.06
N ASP A 167 -11.45 -8.51 -7.69
CA ASP A 167 -11.31 -9.94 -7.34
C ASP A 167 -10.23 -10.22 -6.28
N GLY A 168 -9.40 -9.21 -5.97
CA GLY A 168 -8.33 -9.28 -4.97
C GLY A 168 -6.93 -9.54 -5.56
N ASP A 169 -6.82 -9.78 -6.87
CA ASP A 169 -5.55 -10.18 -7.51
C ASP A 169 -4.61 -9.01 -7.81
N VAL A 170 -5.16 -7.79 -7.90
CA VAL A 170 -4.41 -6.56 -8.19
C VAL A 170 -4.55 -5.61 -7.02
N GLY A 171 -3.43 -5.19 -6.44
CA GLY A 171 -3.42 -4.19 -5.38
C GLY A 171 -3.57 -2.78 -5.94
N LEU A 172 -4.35 -1.94 -5.26
CA LEU A 172 -4.58 -0.54 -5.64
C LEU A 172 -4.41 0.38 -4.43
N GLY A 173 -3.77 1.53 -4.66
CA GLY A 173 -3.64 2.58 -3.66
C GLY A 173 -3.37 3.94 -4.30
N ARG A 174 -3.87 5.00 -3.66
CA ARG A 174 -3.63 6.39 -4.04
C ARG A 174 -2.57 6.97 -3.14
N ILE A 175 -1.51 7.56 -3.70
CA ILE A 175 -0.57 8.37 -2.94
C ILE A 175 -0.97 9.83 -3.19
N PRO A 176 -1.76 10.46 -2.30
CA PRO A 176 -2.35 11.75 -2.58
C PRO A 176 -1.28 12.82 -2.39
N VAL A 177 -0.59 13.20 -3.46
CA VAL A 177 0.48 14.21 -3.47
C VAL A 177 0.18 15.25 -4.55
N ARG A 178 0.58 16.51 -4.33
CA ARG A 178 0.30 17.61 -5.26
C ARG A 178 1.57 18.24 -5.82
N THR A 179 2.70 18.11 -5.12
CA THR A 179 3.95 18.77 -5.49
C THR A 179 5.15 17.81 -5.54
N PRO A 180 6.23 18.17 -6.26
CA PRO A 180 7.48 17.41 -6.19
C PRO A 180 8.05 17.25 -4.78
N ALA A 181 7.81 18.22 -3.88
CA ALA A 181 8.24 18.16 -2.49
C ALA A 181 7.45 17.11 -1.68
N ASP A 182 6.15 16.97 -1.95
CA ASP A 182 5.32 15.91 -1.37
C ASP A 182 5.80 14.54 -1.84
N VAL A 183 6.04 14.38 -3.14
CA VAL A 183 6.56 13.12 -3.73
C VAL A 183 7.90 12.75 -3.08
N LYS A 184 8.82 13.71 -2.96
CA LYS A 184 10.12 13.48 -2.30
C LYS A 184 9.91 13.04 -0.84
N SER A 185 9.10 13.77 -0.08
CA SER A 185 8.86 13.49 1.33
C SER A 185 8.22 12.12 1.54
N TYR A 186 7.26 11.75 0.69
CA TYR A 186 6.65 10.42 0.71
C TYR A 186 7.63 9.32 0.30
N THR A 187 8.45 9.56 -0.72
CA THR A 187 9.48 8.63 -1.19
C THR A 187 10.49 8.33 -0.08
N ASP A 188 10.99 9.34 0.62
CA ASP A 188 11.92 9.19 1.73
C ASP A 188 11.32 8.31 2.85
N LYS A 189 10.02 8.48 3.14
CA LYS A 189 9.30 7.64 4.11
C LYS A 189 9.18 6.18 3.66
N VAL A 190 8.86 5.94 2.40
CA VAL A 190 8.76 4.58 1.84
C VAL A 190 10.11 3.87 1.87
N ILE A 191 11.19 4.57 1.48
CA ILE A 191 12.54 4.02 1.56
C ILE A 191 12.89 3.63 3.00
N ALA A 192 12.64 4.52 3.96
CA ALA A 192 12.85 4.23 5.38
C ALA A 192 11.98 3.06 5.87
N TYR A 193 10.72 2.98 5.47
CA TYR A 193 9.83 1.88 5.81
C TYR A 193 10.30 0.52 5.25
N GLU A 194 10.92 0.50 4.08
CA GLU A 194 11.37 -0.74 3.44
C GLU A 194 12.80 -1.15 3.83
N SER A 195 13.65 -0.20 4.24
CA SER A 195 15.08 -0.43 4.51
C SER A 195 15.52 -0.23 5.96
N LYS A 196 14.74 0.49 6.76
CA LYS A 196 15.11 0.91 8.13
C LYS A 196 13.89 0.87 9.05
N TYR A 197 12.98 -0.07 8.83
CA TYR A 197 11.82 -0.24 9.69
C TYR A 197 12.30 -0.61 11.10
N PRO A 198 11.77 0.02 12.16
CA PRO A 198 12.24 -0.23 13.51
C PRO A 198 12.09 -1.70 13.92
N GLU A 199 13.18 -2.31 14.38
CA GLU A 199 13.21 -3.69 14.89
C GLU A 199 12.70 -3.80 16.34
N SER A 200 12.12 -2.72 16.88
CA SER A 200 11.63 -2.60 18.26
C SER A 200 10.17 -3.05 18.39
N ILE A 201 9.59 -2.81 19.58
CA ILE A 201 8.15 -3.03 19.86
C ILE A 201 7.23 -2.36 18.84
N PHE A 202 7.69 -1.30 18.15
CA PHE A 202 6.99 -0.67 17.02
C PHE A 202 6.47 -1.67 15.99
N ALA A 203 7.25 -2.70 15.67
CA ALA A 203 6.86 -3.69 14.68
C ALA A 203 5.72 -4.58 15.15
N THR A 204 5.72 -4.95 16.42
CA THR A 204 4.77 -5.91 16.99
C THR A 204 3.59 -5.26 17.70
N SER A 205 3.62 -3.95 17.95
CA SER A 205 2.54 -3.24 18.64
C SER A 205 1.52 -2.63 17.70
N MET A 206 0.26 -2.70 18.14
CA MET A 206 -0.90 -2.08 17.52
C MET A 206 -1.69 -1.28 18.56
N THR A 207 -2.04 -0.04 18.22
CA THR A 207 -2.85 0.81 19.10
C THR A 207 -4.26 0.95 18.56
N TYR A 208 -5.25 0.67 19.41
CA TYR A 208 -6.65 0.94 19.16
C TYR A 208 -7.07 2.21 19.88
N THR A 209 -7.64 3.18 19.18
CA THR A 209 -8.19 4.41 19.78
C THR A 209 -9.69 4.48 19.55
N CYS A 210 -10.46 4.99 20.51
CA CYS A 210 -11.91 5.14 20.36
C CYS A 210 -12.51 6.31 21.15
N THR A 211 -13.23 7.19 20.47
CA THR A 211 -14.00 8.27 21.13
C THR A 211 -15.51 8.00 21.21
N VAL A 212 -15.94 6.83 20.72
CA VAL A 212 -17.36 6.44 20.63
C VAL A 212 -17.63 5.23 21.54
N PRO A 213 -18.28 5.40 22.70
CA PRO A 213 -18.54 4.30 23.64
C PRO A 213 -19.26 3.09 23.03
N ASP A 214 -20.23 3.33 22.14
CA ASP A 214 -21.00 2.27 21.48
C ASP A 214 -20.14 1.39 20.55
N ALA A 215 -18.93 1.84 20.18
CA ALA A 215 -18.00 1.06 19.39
C ALA A 215 -17.05 0.19 20.23
N PHE A 216 -17.04 0.33 21.55
CA PHE A 216 -16.06 -0.38 22.39
C PHE A 216 -16.20 -1.90 22.30
N ALA A 217 -17.42 -2.43 22.21
CA ALA A 217 -17.67 -3.86 22.08
C ALA A 217 -17.09 -4.41 20.77
N LYS A 218 -17.43 -3.81 19.63
CA LYS A 218 -16.93 -4.25 18.33
C LYS A 218 -15.41 -4.09 18.17
N LEU A 219 -14.80 -3.10 18.81
CA LEU A 219 -13.34 -2.96 18.82
C LEU A 219 -12.65 -4.06 19.65
N ARG A 220 -13.28 -4.52 20.74
CA ARG A 220 -12.79 -5.70 21.46
C ARG A 220 -12.88 -6.94 20.57
N THR A 221 -14.04 -7.18 19.96
CA THR A 221 -14.24 -8.29 19.01
C THR A 221 -13.23 -8.24 17.84
N SER A 222 -13.00 -7.06 17.25
CA SER A 222 -12.00 -6.85 16.19
C SER A 222 -10.60 -7.31 16.60
N TRP A 223 -10.19 -7.10 17.86
CA TRP A 223 -8.90 -7.62 18.30
C TRP A 223 -8.98 -9.08 18.75
N ASP A 224 -9.84 -9.37 19.74
CA ASP A 224 -9.85 -10.63 20.48
C ASP A 224 -10.26 -11.82 19.60
N GLU A 225 -11.14 -11.60 18.61
CA GLU A 225 -11.66 -12.67 17.75
C GLU A 225 -11.05 -12.70 16.34
N HIS A 226 -10.40 -11.62 15.92
CA HIS A 226 -9.91 -11.43 14.55
C HIS A 226 -8.41 -11.12 14.52
N VAL A 227 -8.02 -9.86 14.73
CA VAL A 227 -6.63 -9.40 14.49
C VAL A 227 -5.61 -10.16 15.34
N SER A 228 -5.91 -10.49 16.60
CA SER A 228 -4.97 -11.25 17.45
C SER A 228 -4.70 -12.67 16.93
N LYS A 229 -5.64 -13.29 16.21
CA LYS A 229 -5.44 -14.60 15.58
C LYS A 229 -4.57 -14.49 14.33
N ALA A 230 -4.73 -13.41 13.55
CA ALA A 230 -3.90 -13.11 12.40
C ALA A 230 -2.51 -12.55 12.78
N PHE A 231 -2.36 -12.05 14.01
CA PHE A 231 -1.15 -11.43 14.52
C PHE A 231 -0.75 -12.02 15.90
N PRO A 232 -0.40 -13.32 15.97
CA PRO A 232 -0.22 -14.03 17.24
C PRO A 232 0.95 -13.52 18.10
N GLY A 233 1.93 -12.83 17.50
CA GLY A 233 3.02 -12.15 18.22
C GLY A 233 2.75 -10.67 18.52
N GLY A 234 1.56 -10.19 18.20
CA GLY A 234 1.18 -8.79 18.32
C GLY A 234 0.78 -8.37 19.73
N THR A 235 1.16 -7.17 20.12
CA THR A 235 0.74 -6.52 21.37
C THR A 235 -0.27 -5.42 21.09
N ILE A 236 -1.33 -5.33 21.90
CA ILE A 236 -2.34 -4.27 21.78
C ILE A 236 -2.20 -3.23 22.89
N HIS A 237 -2.29 -1.97 22.51
CA HIS A 237 -2.53 -0.84 23.41
C HIS A 237 -3.92 -0.26 23.15
N ARG A 238 -4.74 -0.05 24.19
CA ARG A 238 -6.08 0.52 24.07
C ARG A 238 -6.14 1.93 24.64
N PHE A 239 -6.45 2.89 23.78
CA PHE A 239 -6.56 4.32 24.08
C PHE A 239 -8.03 4.76 23.98
N TYR A 240 -8.86 4.23 24.89
CA TYR A 240 -10.26 4.58 25.10
C TYR A 240 -10.77 3.97 26.41
N SER A 241 -11.83 4.54 26.99
CA SER A 241 -12.38 4.14 28.30
C SER A 241 -12.72 2.63 28.40
N GLY A 242 -12.26 1.97 29.47
CA GLY A 242 -12.47 0.55 29.73
C GLY A 242 -11.32 -0.08 30.56
N PRO A 243 -11.41 -1.37 30.95
CA PRO A 243 -10.29 -2.06 31.61
C PRO A 243 -9.02 -2.01 30.75
N GLY A 244 -7.92 -1.47 31.29
CA GLY A 244 -6.64 -1.34 30.58
C GLY A 244 -6.50 -0.08 29.70
N ALA A 245 -7.38 0.91 29.83
CA ALA A 245 -7.30 2.18 29.12
C ALA A 245 -6.06 3.00 29.48
N ALA A 246 -5.35 3.53 28.48
CA ALA A 246 -4.15 4.35 28.67
C ALA A 246 -4.42 5.85 28.99
N GLY A 247 -5.69 6.25 29.10
CA GLY A 247 -6.12 7.64 29.40
C GLY A 247 -7.01 8.24 28.32
N ALA A 248 -7.38 9.52 28.49
CA ALA A 248 -8.17 10.27 27.51
C ALA A 248 -7.36 10.53 26.23
N LEU A 249 -8.06 10.47 25.09
CA LEU A 249 -7.50 10.78 23.79
C LEU A 249 -7.59 12.29 23.56
N SER A 250 -6.45 12.97 23.56
CA SER A 250 -6.29 14.40 23.30
C SER A 250 -5.23 14.60 22.22
N PRO A 251 -5.11 15.80 21.63
CA PRO A 251 -4.05 16.06 20.66
C PRO A 251 -2.67 15.76 21.25
N ASP A 252 -2.44 16.08 22.53
CA ASP A 252 -1.16 15.80 23.20
C ASP A 252 -0.91 14.31 23.41
N SER A 253 -1.90 13.53 23.84
CA SER A 253 -1.72 12.08 24.01
C SER A 253 -1.56 11.35 22.67
N TRP A 254 -2.26 11.80 21.63
CA TRP A 254 -2.10 11.28 20.27
C TRP A 254 -0.72 11.62 19.68
N MET A 255 -0.26 12.86 19.85
CA MET A 255 1.10 13.26 19.42
C MET A 255 2.18 12.45 20.16
N LYS A 256 2.00 12.20 21.46
CA LYS A 256 2.89 11.33 22.24
C LYS A 256 2.87 9.89 21.74
N LEU A 257 1.71 9.35 21.37
CA LEU A 257 1.59 8.00 20.81
C LEU A 257 2.43 7.83 19.54
N LEU A 258 2.39 8.79 18.61
CA LEU A 258 3.21 8.72 17.40
C LEU A 258 4.69 8.94 17.70
N ASN A 259 5.01 9.95 18.51
CA ASN A 259 6.38 10.33 18.82
C ASN A 259 7.12 9.30 19.70
N SER A 260 6.41 8.43 20.43
CA SER A 260 7.05 7.35 21.19
C SER A 260 7.69 6.30 20.28
N ARG A 261 7.22 6.18 19.02
CA ARG A 261 7.67 5.17 18.07
C ARG A 261 7.49 3.74 18.61
N GLU A 262 6.44 3.53 19.39
CA GLU A 262 6.15 2.22 20.00
C GLU A 262 5.01 1.47 19.30
N SER A 263 4.28 2.11 18.39
CA SER A 263 3.13 1.50 17.70
C SER A 263 3.20 1.73 16.20
N GLY A 264 3.52 0.66 15.45
CA GLY A 264 3.60 0.70 13.98
C GLY A 264 2.26 0.50 13.28
N LYS A 265 1.21 0.20 14.03
CA LYS A 265 -0.13 -0.10 13.52
C LYS A 265 -1.14 0.66 14.38
N ILE A 266 -2.00 1.45 13.77
CA ILE A 266 -3.02 2.22 14.51
C ILE A 266 -4.39 1.95 13.90
N HIS A 267 -5.35 1.55 14.72
CA HIS A 267 -6.75 1.44 14.35
C HIS A 267 -7.57 2.45 15.15
N MET A 268 -8.09 3.45 14.46
CA MET A 268 -8.82 4.56 15.06
C MET A 268 -10.31 4.39 14.82
N HIS A 269 -11.11 4.63 15.85
CA HIS A 269 -12.55 4.76 15.77
C HIS A 269 -12.97 6.08 16.41
N GLY A 270 -13.85 6.84 15.77
CA GLY A 270 -14.22 8.13 16.33
C GLY A 270 -14.93 9.03 15.35
N HIS A 271 -15.01 10.29 15.74
CA HIS A 271 -15.53 11.35 14.88
C HIS A 271 -14.40 11.96 14.06
N GLY A 272 -14.77 12.51 12.90
CA GLY A 272 -13.84 13.14 11.99
C GLY A 272 -14.53 14.24 11.21
N LEU A 273 -13.70 15.16 10.73
CA LEU A 273 -14.01 16.11 9.67
C LEU A 273 -12.85 16.07 8.69
N HIS A 274 -13.06 16.64 7.50
CA HIS A 274 -12.02 16.76 6.47
C HIS A 274 -10.63 17.10 7.02
N SER A 275 -10.50 18.19 7.78
CA SER A 275 -9.20 18.69 8.23
C SER A 275 -8.78 18.23 9.64
N CYS A 276 -9.54 17.31 10.28
CA CYS A 276 -9.19 16.84 11.63
C CYS A 276 -9.86 15.55 12.08
N TRP A 277 -9.17 14.80 12.93
CA TRP A 277 -9.82 13.84 13.83
C TRP A 277 -10.38 14.57 15.05
N ILE A 278 -11.60 14.20 15.46
CA ILE A 278 -12.24 14.72 16.67
C ILE A 278 -11.99 13.72 17.80
N LEU A 279 -11.30 14.19 18.83
CA LEU A 279 -10.85 13.42 19.97
C LEU A 279 -11.82 13.59 21.16
N ASP A 280 -11.44 13.15 22.36
CA ASP A 280 -12.30 13.33 23.54
C ASP A 280 -12.55 14.82 23.81
N ASN A 281 -13.71 15.15 24.40
CA ASN A 281 -14.13 16.52 24.70
C ASN A 281 -14.17 17.45 23.47
N ASP A 282 -14.45 16.91 22.28
CA ASP A 282 -14.50 17.63 21.00
C ASP A 282 -13.18 18.32 20.60
N GLU A 283 -12.06 17.90 21.19
CA GLU A 283 -10.73 18.42 20.84
C GLU A 283 -10.35 17.99 19.41
N ARG A 284 -9.66 18.87 18.68
CA ARG A 284 -9.33 18.64 17.27
C ARG A 284 -7.85 18.36 17.07
N LEU A 285 -7.55 17.19 16.51
CA LEU A 285 -6.22 16.89 15.99
C LEU A 285 -6.15 17.31 14.51
N THR A 286 -5.36 18.34 14.24
CA THR A 286 -5.29 19.04 12.94
C THR A 286 -3.88 18.94 12.33
N ALA A 287 -3.73 19.37 11.07
CA ALA A 287 -2.43 19.47 10.40
C ALA A 287 -1.39 20.30 11.19
N SER A 288 -1.79 21.33 11.95
CA SER A 288 -0.85 22.11 12.77
C SER A 288 -0.28 21.31 13.95
N HIS A 289 -1.01 20.30 14.44
CA HIS A 289 -0.48 19.34 15.39
C HIS A 289 0.51 18.40 14.69
N LEU A 290 0.10 17.83 13.55
CA LEU A 290 0.92 16.89 12.78
C LEU A 290 2.27 17.50 12.34
N ALA A 291 2.31 18.80 12.08
CA ALA A 291 3.53 19.54 11.74
C ALA A 291 4.62 19.49 12.84
N ARG A 292 4.25 19.11 14.07
CA ARG A 292 5.15 18.98 15.23
C ARG A 292 5.56 17.52 15.52
N LEU A 293 5.18 16.57 14.67
CA LEU A 293 5.56 15.18 14.83
C LEU A 293 7.07 15.01 14.63
N ASN A 294 7.66 14.05 15.36
CA ASN A 294 9.09 13.73 15.30
C ASN A 294 9.35 12.22 15.26
N ASN A 295 8.40 11.44 14.75
CA ASN A 295 8.48 9.98 14.61
C ASN A 295 9.28 9.53 13.37
N GLU A 296 10.42 10.17 13.10
CA GLU A 296 11.27 9.88 11.95
C GLU A 296 11.73 8.41 11.93
N ASN A 297 11.72 7.80 10.74
CA ASN A 297 11.96 6.38 10.47
C ASN A 297 10.98 5.41 11.16
N ALA A 298 9.91 5.89 11.80
CA ALA A 298 8.90 5.08 12.46
C ALA A 298 7.49 5.48 12.00
N TYR A 299 7.20 5.21 10.73
CA TYR A 299 5.96 5.61 10.05
C TYR A 299 4.91 4.49 10.13
N PRO A 300 3.85 4.63 10.95
CA PRO A 300 2.86 3.58 11.07
C PRO A 300 1.95 3.50 9.84
N ILE A 301 1.22 2.39 9.78
CA ILE A 301 0.01 2.26 8.96
C ILE A 301 -1.19 2.54 9.85
N ILE A 302 -2.13 3.34 9.35
CA ILE A 302 -3.34 3.72 10.07
C ILE A 302 -4.57 3.18 9.34
N THR A 303 -5.56 2.72 10.09
CA THR A 303 -6.93 2.53 9.61
C THR A 303 -7.82 3.41 10.47
N THR A 304 -8.80 4.07 9.87
CA THR A 304 -9.68 4.97 10.62
C THR A 304 -11.14 4.80 10.23
N VAL A 305 -11.99 4.68 11.24
CA VAL A 305 -13.44 4.79 11.13
C VAL A 305 -13.82 6.16 11.69
N SER A 306 -13.60 7.19 10.88
CA SER A 306 -13.85 8.60 11.24
C SER A 306 -14.22 9.41 10.01
N CYS A 307 -15.40 10.04 10.06
CA CYS A 307 -16.04 10.70 8.93
C CYS A 307 -15.11 11.71 8.22
N PHE A 308 -15.12 11.70 6.88
CA PHE A 308 -14.48 12.65 5.97
C PHE A 308 -12.96 12.75 6.09
N THR A 309 -12.30 11.88 6.86
CA THR A 309 -10.87 12.02 7.15
C THR A 309 -9.97 11.68 5.97
N GLY A 310 -10.48 10.90 5.00
CA GLY A 310 -9.85 10.62 3.72
C GLY A 310 -10.50 11.32 2.53
N GLU A 311 -11.21 12.44 2.75
CA GLU A 311 -11.92 13.22 1.70
C GLU A 311 -10.93 13.96 0.77
N PHE A 312 -10.14 13.19 0.00
CA PHE A 312 -9.06 13.68 -0.87
C PHE A 312 -9.56 14.47 -2.09
N ASP A 313 -10.82 14.30 -2.47
CA ASP A 313 -11.44 14.92 -3.64
C ASP A 313 -12.06 16.29 -3.37
N ARG A 314 -12.15 16.76 -2.11
CA ARG A 314 -12.98 17.93 -1.71
C ARG A 314 -12.65 19.25 -2.41
N GLY A 315 -11.44 19.40 -2.94
CA GLY A 315 -10.90 20.67 -3.44
C GLY A 315 -10.54 21.69 -2.34
N LYS A 316 -10.76 21.34 -1.07
CA LYS A 316 -10.07 21.95 0.08
C LYS A 316 -8.97 20.98 0.48
N ASP A 317 -7.77 21.51 0.67
CA ASP A 317 -6.56 20.72 0.84
C ASP A 317 -5.79 21.18 2.09
N PRO A 318 -5.15 20.26 2.84
CA PRO A 318 -5.30 18.80 2.80
C PRO A 318 -6.40 18.29 3.74
N SER A 319 -6.99 17.12 3.45
CA SER A 319 -7.64 16.32 4.47
C SER A 319 -6.64 15.86 5.53
N ILE A 320 -7.11 15.40 6.70
CA ILE A 320 -6.21 14.99 7.78
C ILE A 320 -5.38 13.75 7.43
N ALA A 321 -5.94 12.80 6.66
CA ALA A 321 -5.20 11.64 6.17
C ALA A 321 -4.12 12.05 5.14
N GLU A 322 -4.40 13.04 4.29
CA GLU A 322 -3.40 13.59 3.37
C GLU A 322 -2.31 14.34 4.12
N ALA A 323 -2.68 15.15 5.12
CA ALA A 323 -1.72 15.90 5.93
C ALA A 323 -0.71 14.98 6.63
N ILE A 324 -1.17 13.88 7.23
CA ILE A 324 -0.26 12.93 7.91
C ILE A 324 0.62 12.15 6.92
N ILE A 325 0.11 11.88 5.71
CA ILE A 325 0.87 11.20 4.63
C ILE A 325 1.90 12.13 4.00
N ARG A 326 1.61 13.43 3.87
CA ARG A 326 2.52 14.41 3.27
C ARG A 326 3.55 14.98 4.24
N GLN A 327 3.35 14.81 5.55
CA GLN A 327 4.25 15.36 6.57
C GLN A 327 5.72 14.95 6.32
N PRO A 328 6.63 15.91 6.07
CA PRO A 328 8.05 15.60 5.84
C PRO A 328 8.71 15.01 7.08
N GLY A 329 9.46 13.91 6.91
CA GLY A 329 10.23 13.26 7.97
C GLY A 329 9.41 12.64 9.10
N ALA A 330 8.08 12.75 9.11
CA ALA A 330 7.20 12.32 10.19
C ALA A 330 5.82 11.85 9.66
N GLY A 331 4.90 11.51 10.56
CA GLY A 331 3.54 11.09 10.19
C GLY A 331 3.45 9.59 9.86
N ALA A 332 2.58 9.23 8.91
CA ALA A 332 2.27 7.84 8.55
C ALA A 332 2.72 7.51 7.13
N VAL A 333 2.88 6.22 6.82
CA VAL A 333 3.22 5.76 5.46
C VAL A 333 1.97 5.41 4.65
N ALA A 334 0.88 4.99 5.31
CA ALA A 334 -0.39 4.70 4.68
C ALA A 334 -1.54 4.87 5.66
N VAL A 335 -2.71 5.25 5.13
CA VAL A 335 -3.97 5.38 5.86
C VAL A 335 -5.09 4.74 5.04
N VAL A 336 -5.88 3.83 5.62
CA VAL A 336 -7.17 3.44 5.05
C VAL A 336 -8.25 4.25 5.74
N ALA A 337 -8.96 5.09 4.97
CA ALA A 337 -9.90 6.07 5.50
C ALA A 337 -11.17 6.17 4.64
N PRO A 338 -12.31 6.55 5.25
CA PRO A 338 -13.51 6.90 4.51
C PRO A 338 -13.37 8.28 3.86
N VAL A 339 -13.81 8.37 2.61
CA VAL A 339 -13.88 9.64 1.85
C VAL A 339 -15.10 10.48 2.24
N ARG A 340 -16.16 9.86 2.77
CA ARG A 340 -17.33 10.54 3.33
C ARG A 340 -17.59 10.01 4.73
N GLU A 341 -18.83 9.70 5.09
CA GLU A 341 -19.19 9.49 6.48
C GLU A 341 -18.55 8.24 7.09
N GLY A 342 -18.23 7.20 6.31
CA GLY A 342 -17.68 5.96 6.87
C GLY A 342 -18.58 5.37 7.96
N LYS A 343 -19.91 5.55 7.80
CA LYS A 343 -20.91 5.13 8.77
C LYS A 343 -20.85 3.60 8.96
N PRO A 344 -21.35 3.08 10.09
CA PRO A 344 -21.57 1.65 10.22
C PRO A 344 -22.51 1.14 9.12
N HIS A 345 -22.01 0.23 8.28
CA HIS A 345 -22.81 -0.42 7.24
C HIS A 345 -23.45 -1.69 7.78
N PHE A 346 -24.76 -1.81 7.57
CA PHE A 346 -25.54 -2.96 8.06
C PHE A 346 -26.26 -3.65 6.90
N ALA A 347 -26.36 -4.98 6.98
CA ALA A 347 -27.21 -5.74 6.09
C ALA A 347 -28.68 -5.58 6.48
N ASP A 348 -28.97 -5.53 7.78
CA ASP A 348 -30.26 -5.16 8.34
C ASP A 348 -30.02 -4.27 9.56
N LEU A 349 -30.38 -2.99 9.47
CA LEU A 349 -30.14 -2.03 10.54
C LEU A 349 -30.83 -2.41 11.85
N GLN A 350 -32.08 -2.91 11.80
CA GLN A 350 -32.87 -3.22 12.99
C GLN A 350 -32.32 -4.44 13.72
N ARG A 351 -31.84 -5.43 12.97
CA ARG A 351 -31.20 -6.63 13.51
C ARG A 351 -29.77 -6.38 13.95
N ASP A 352 -28.97 -5.71 13.12
CA ASP A 352 -27.51 -5.70 13.26
C ASP A 352 -27.01 -4.61 14.22
N LEU A 353 -27.69 -3.47 14.35
CA LEU A 353 -27.29 -2.42 15.28
C LEU A 353 -27.32 -2.89 16.76
N PRO A 354 -28.39 -3.55 17.25
CA PRO A 354 -28.38 -4.08 18.61
C PRO A 354 -27.26 -5.10 18.86
N LEU A 355 -26.96 -5.95 17.88
CA LEU A 355 -25.87 -6.94 17.95
C LEU A 355 -24.50 -6.25 17.96
N MET A 356 -24.32 -5.17 17.19
CA MET A 356 -23.08 -4.40 17.19
C MET A 356 -22.82 -3.79 18.57
N VAL A 357 -23.83 -3.12 19.14
CA VAL A 357 -23.69 -2.42 20.43
C VAL A 357 -23.53 -3.39 21.59
N LYS A 358 -24.33 -4.48 21.63
CA LYS A 358 -24.39 -5.39 22.79
C LYS A 358 -23.39 -6.54 22.70
N GLU A 359 -23.23 -7.12 21.50
CA GLU A 359 -22.45 -8.35 21.28
C GLU A 359 -21.14 -8.09 20.54
N GLY A 360 -20.89 -6.85 20.11
CA GLY A 360 -19.67 -6.49 19.40
C GLY A 360 -19.64 -6.97 17.95
N LYS A 361 -20.79 -7.29 17.34
CA LYS A 361 -20.85 -7.61 15.91
C LYS A 361 -20.19 -6.49 15.09
N LEU A 362 -19.27 -6.83 14.21
CA LEU A 362 -18.62 -5.85 13.35
C LEU A 362 -19.60 -5.35 12.28
N ASP A 363 -19.77 -4.03 12.17
CA ASP A 363 -20.43 -3.41 11.01
C ASP A 363 -19.52 -3.46 9.77
N GLY A 364 -20.03 -3.17 8.58
CA GLY A 364 -19.27 -3.28 7.34
C GLY A 364 -18.00 -2.41 7.30
N THR A 365 -18.00 -1.21 7.91
CA THR A 365 -16.82 -0.34 7.95
C THR A 365 -15.77 -0.90 8.91
N THR A 366 -16.16 -1.24 10.14
CA THR A 366 -15.23 -1.87 11.08
C THR A 366 -14.72 -3.21 10.55
N ARG A 367 -15.59 -4.07 10.00
CA ARG A 367 -15.22 -5.34 9.36
C ARG A 367 -14.18 -5.11 8.27
N THR A 368 -14.36 -4.10 7.40
CA THR A 368 -13.41 -3.80 6.33
C THR A 368 -12.02 -3.49 6.90
N MET A 369 -11.96 -2.62 7.92
CA MET A 369 -10.68 -2.25 8.54
C MET A 369 -10.05 -3.41 9.30
N THR A 370 -10.85 -4.24 9.99
CA THR A 370 -10.39 -5.45 10.67
C THR A 370 -9.80 -6.46 9.68
N GLN A 371 -10.51 -6.74 8.58
CA GLN A 371 -10.06 -7.71 7.58
C GLN A 371 -8.85 -7.20 6.78
N PHE A 372 -8.69 -5.89 6.62
CA PHE A 372 -7.44 -5.32 6.07
C PHE A 372 -6.23 -5.74 6.92
N TRP A 373 -6.36 -5.67 8.25
CA TRP A 373 -5.32 -6.16 9.16
C TRP A 373 -5.17 -7.69 9.13
N GLU A 374 -6.27 -8.45 9.09
CA GLU A 374 -6.21 -9.92 9.00
C GLU A 374 -5.48 -10.38 7.74
N ASN A 375 -5.81 -9.80 6.58
CA ASN A 375 -5.16 -10.13 5.32
C ASN A 375 -3.68 -9.72 5.33
N GLY A 376 -3.37 -8.51 5.77
CA GLY A 376 -2.01 -8.00 5.74
C GLY A 376 -1.07 -8.57 6.80
N LEU A 377 -1.59 -9.01 7.96
CA LEU A 377 -0.79 -9.57 9.06
C LEU A 377 -0.80 -11.11 9.05
N GLY A 378 -1.95 -11.72 8.74
CA GLY A 378 -2.11 -13.17 8.70
C GLY A 378 -1.61 -13.77 7.39
N THR A 379 -2.22 -13.38 6.27
CA THR A 379 -1.81 -13.84 4.93
C THR A 379 -0.54 -13.15 4.43
N LYS A 380 -0.08 -12.10 5.13
CA LYS A 380 1.13 -11.32 4.82
C LYS A 380 1.13 -10.69 3.41
N VAL A 381 -0.06 -10.36 2.88
CA VAL A 381 -0.16 -9.65 1.59
C VAL A 381 0.17 -8.16 1.74
N SER A 382 0.49 -7.50 0.63
CA SER A 382 0.74 -6.05 0.60
C SER A 382 -0.51 -5.23 0.97
N THR A 383 -0.36 -3.97 1.38
CA THR A 383 -1.44 -3.03 1.69
C THR A 383 -2.52 -2.97 0.61
N GLY A 384 -2.14 -2.86 -0.65
CA GLY A 384 -3.10 -2.81 -1.77
C GLY A 384 -3.87 -4.11 -1.93
N ALA A 385 -3.17 -5.25 -1.90
CA ALA A 385 -3.81 -6.56 -1.96
C ALA A 385 -4.71 -6.81 -0.74
N ALA A 386 -4.30 -6.38 0.45
CA ALA A 386 -5.07 -6.54 1.69
C ALA A 386 -6.44 -5.87 1.57
N ILE A 387 -6.50 -4.61 1.10
CA ILE A 387 -7.77 -3.91 0.92
C ILE A 387 -8.58 -4.48 -0.25
N MET A 388 -7.94 -4.91 -1.35
CA MET A 388 -8.64 -5.46 -2.50
C MET A 388 -9.26 -6.84 -2.22
N LEU A 389 -8.60 -7.69 -1.41
CA LEU A 389 -9.20 -8.93 -0.90
C LEU A 389 -10.42 -8.66 -0.04
N VAL A 390 -10.43 -7.58 0.75
CA VAL A 390 -11.63 -7.17 1.49
C VAL A 390 -12.74 -6.76 0.53
N LYS A 391 -12.44 -5.93 -0.47
CA LYS A 391 -13.42 -5.52 -1.50
C LYS A 391 -14.00 -6.74 -2.23
N ALA A 392 -13.16 -7.73 -2.56
CA ALA A 392 -13.58 -8.99 -3.17
C ALA A 392 -14.55 -9.77 -2.26
N GLY A 393 -14.24 -9.86 -0.97
CA GLY A 393 -15.12 -10.48 0.04
C GLY A 393 -16.45 -9.74 0.22
N LEU A 394 -16.50 -8.43 0.00
CA LEU A 394 -17.72 -7.62 0.04
C LEU A 394 -18.57 -7.72 -1.23
N ALA A 395 -18.02 -8.21 -2.33
CA ALA A 395 -18.63 -8.09 -3.65
C ALA A 395 -20.00 -8.78 -3.75
N GLU A 396 -20.22 -9.90 -3.06
CA GLU A 396 -21.54 -10.57 -3.07
C GLU A 396 -22.60 -9.71 -2.36
N GLU A 397 -22.27 -9.15 -1.22
CA GLU A 397 -23.18 -8.28 -0.45
C GLU A 397 -23.40 -6.95 -1.17
N ALA A 398 -22.35 -6.38 -1.77
CA ALA A 398 -22.42 -5.14 -2.54
C ALA A 398 -23.31 -5.27 -3.79
N ARG A 399 -23.35 -6.43 -4.44
CA ARG A 399 -24.32 -6.72 -5.53
C ARG A 399 -25.77 -6.81 -5.06
N LYS A 400 -26.02 -6.98 -3.76
CA LYS A 400 -27.36 -7.17 -3.18
C LYS A 400 -27.81 -6.00 -2.32
N SER A 401 -26.95 -5.01 -2.06
CA SER A 401 -27.20 -3.95 -1.11
C SER A 401 -26.48 -2.65 -1.51
N PRO A 402 -27.22 -1.53 -1.69
CA PRO A 402 -26.60 -0.23 -1.96
C PRO A 402 -25.72 0.24 -0.78
N ASN A 403 -26.02 -0.18 0.45
CA ASN A 403 -25.18 0.11 1.62
C ASN A 403 -23.78 -0.55 1.49
N HIS A 404 -23.74 -1.81 1.03
CA HIS A 404 -22.47 -2.51 0.87
C HIS A 404 -21.71 -2.07 -0.39
N HIS A 405 -22.42 -1.62 -1.43
CA HIS A 405 -21.81 -0.91 -2.56
C HIS A 405 -21.13 0.38 -2.11
N LEU A 406 -21.81 1.21 -1.30
CA LEU A 406 -21.21 2.40 -0.70
C LEU A 406 -19.97 2.06 0.14
N CYS A 407 -20.06 1.04 1.00
CA CYS A 407 -18.92 0.54 1.78
C CYS A 407 -17.72 0.14 0.89
N ALA A 408 -18.00 -0.53 -0.24
CA ALA A 408 -16.99 -0.90 -1.22
C ALA A 408 -16.42 0.30 -1.97
N CYS A 409 -17.15 1.41 -2.11
CA CYS A 409 -16.68 2.59 -2.84
C CYS A 409 -15.95 3.61 -1.96
N GLU A 410 -16.42 3.85 -0.73
CA GLU A 410 -15.99 5.01 0.08
C GLU A 410 -14.68 4.78 0.88
N LEU A 411 -14.29 3.53 1.09
CA LEU A 411 -13.11 3.18 1.90
C LEU A 411 -11.88 2.99 1.01
N ASN A 412 -10.95 3.93 1.04
CA ASN A 412 -9.80 3.96 0.13
C ASN A 412 -8.46 3.80 0.86
N LEU A 413 -7.51 3.13 0.22
CA LEU A 413 -6.11 3.09 0.68
C LEU A 413 -5.39 4.33 0.17
N LEU A 414 -5.03 5.21 1.10
CA LEU A 414 -4.14 6.34 0.87
C LEU A 414 -2.72 5.92 1.24
N GLY A 415 -1.90 5.58 0.26
CA GLY A 415 -0.52 5.16 0.40
C GLY A 415 -0.10 4.17 -0.69
N ASP A 416 1.15 3.74 -0.60
CA ASP A 416 1.76 2.80 -1.53
C ASP A 416 1.17 1.39 -1.33
N PRO A 417 0.50 0.82 -2.35
CA PRO A 417 -0.14 -0.49 -2.31
C PRO A 417 0.83 -1.66 -2.29
N THR A 418 2.14 -1.43 -2.50
CA THR A 418 3.16 -2.48 -2.56
C THR A 418 3.80 -2.80 -1.20
N LEU A 419 3.47 -2.01 -0.16
CA LEU A 419 4.07 -2.15 1.17
C LEU A 419 3.54 -3.39 1.89
N SER A 420 4.40 -4.10 2.61
CA SER A 420 3.97 -5.09 3.61
C SER A 420 3.44 -4.38 4.85
N LEU A 421 2.48 -4.98 5.57
CA LEU A 421 2.01 -4.45 6.86
C LEU A 421 2.95 -4.79 8.04
N ARG A 422 4.09 -5.44 7.76
CA ARG A 422 5.11 -5.85 8.74
C ARG A 422 4.52 -6.67 9.89
N ALA A 423 4.11 -7.91 9.57
CA ALA A 423 3.54 -8.87 10.52
C ALA A 423 4.53 -9.36 11.60
N THR A 424 5.81 -9.06 11.44
CA THR A 424 6.90 -9.43 12.35
C THR A 424 7.86 -8.25 12.47
N ALA A 425 8.69 -8.24 13.51
CA ALA A 425 9.84 -7.36 13.56
C ALA A 425 10.79 -7.73 12.42
N PRO A 426 10.97 -6.87 11.40
CA PRO A 426 11.92 -7.17 10.35
C PRO A 426 13.32 -7.13 10.96
N ARG A 427 14.21 -7.97 10.43
CA ARG A 427 15.64 -7.88 10.75
C ARG A 427 16.42 -7.42 9.54
N THR A 428 17.57 -6.80 9.80
CA THR A 428 18.55 -6.50 8.75
C THR A 428 19.36 -7.76 8.43
N PRO A 429 19.26 -8.33 7.21
CA PRO A 429 19.97 -9.55 6.87
C PRO A 429 21.47 -9.33 6.66
N MET A 430 22.27 -10.34 6.99
CA MET A 430 23.67 -10.40 6.58
C MET A 430 23.71 -10.87 5.14
N VAL A 431 24.43 -10.14 4.28
CA VAL A 431 24.61 -10.48 2.87
C VAL A 431 26.09 -10.50 2.56
N ALA A 432 26.57 -11.61 1.99
CA ALA A 432 27.92 -11.78 1.52
C ALA A 432 27.94 -11.86 -0.01
N ALA A 433 28.83 -11.09 -0.61
CA ALA A 433 29.10 -11.09 -2.04
C ALA A 433 30.60 -10.88 -2.28
N PRO A 434 31.12 -11.19 -3.47
CA PRO A 434 32.51 -10.90 -3.83
C PRO A 434 32.80 -9.39 -3.78
N GLU A 435 34.02 -9.01 -3.42
CA GLU A 435 34.45 -7.60 -3.43
C GLU A 435 34.54 -7.03 -4.86
N GLU A 436 34.81 -7.90 -5.84
CA GLU A 436 34.86 -7.57 -7.26
C GLU A 436 34.51 -8.81 -8.10
N LEU A 437 34.05 -8.58 -9.33
CA LEU A 437 33.79 -9.63 -10.31
C LEU A 437 34.72 -9.50 -11.52
N PRO A 438 35.21 -10.61 -12.07
CA PRO A 438 35.87 -10.58 -13.38
C PRO A 438 34.84 -10.32 -14.49
N ALA A 439 35.23 -9.59 -15.53
CA ALA A 439 34.42 -9.45 -16.73
C ALA A 439 34.14 -10.81 -17.43
N GLY A 440 32.94 -10.96 -17.99
CA GLY A 440 32.53 -12.13 -18.77
C GLY A 440 31.40 -12.96 -18.14
N ASN A 441 31.27 -14.20 -18.61
CA ASN A 441 30.22 -15.14 -18.17
C ASN A 441 30.60 -15.78 -16.83
N LEU A 442 29.74 -15.61 -15.82
CA LEU A 442 29.94 -16.17 -14.49
C LEU A 442 28.61 -16.59 -13.85
N SER A 443 28.71 -17.43 -12.82
CA SER A 443 27.60 -17.74 -11.92
C SER A 443 27.89 -17.06 -10.58
N LEU A 444 27.09 -16.05 -10.23
CA LEU A 444 27.21 -15.32 -8.97
C LEU A 444 26.28 -15.92 -7.93
N VAL A 445 26.85 -16.41 -6.84
CA VAL A 445 26.10 -16.84 -5.67
C VAL A 445 26.10 -15.69 -4.67
N ILE A 446 24.90 -15.21 -4.35
CA ILE A 446 24.67 -14.28 -3.25
C ILE A 446 24.29 -15.11 -2.03
N GLU A 447 25.16 -15.11 -1.03
CA GLU A 447 24.91 -15.78 0.24
C GLU A 447 24.29 -14.77 1.20
N SER A 448 23.20 -15.15 1.85
CA SER A 448 22.61 -14.34 2.91
C SER A 448 22.07 -15.22 4.01
N ASP A 449 21.85 -14.65 5.19
CA ASP A 449 21.13 -15.36 6.25
C ASP A 449 19.60 -15.26 6.07
N ALA A 450 19.10 -14.81 4.92
CA ALA A 450 17.69 -14.45 4.68
C ALA A 450 16.98 -15.45 3.76
N PRO A 451 16.42 -16.55 4.28
CA PRO A 451 15.65 -17.49 3.48
C PRO A 451 14.37 -16.84 2.93
N HIS A 452 13.99 -17.27 1.72
CA HIS A 452 12.82 -16.79 0.98
C HIS A 452 12.75 -15.28 0.74
N ALA A 453 13.90 -14.60 0.86
CA ALA A 453 14.03 -13.19 0.52
C ALA A 453 14.02 -13.01 -0.99
N ILE A 454 13.52 -11.86 -1.42
CA ILE A 454 13.65 -11.37 -2.80
C ILE A 454 15.06 -10.84 -2.96
N VAL A 455 15.84 -11.45 -3.86
CA VAL A 455 17.17 -11.02 -4.26
C VAL A 455 17.08 -10.46 -5.67
N SER A 456 17.31 -9.16 -5.80
CA SER A 456 17.26 -8.42 -7.05
C SER A 456 18.68 -8.04 -7.47
N LEU A 457 19.00 -8.27 -8.75
CA LEU A 457 20.27 -7.93 -9.37
C LEU A 457 20.04 -6.85 -10.41
N MET A 458 20.78 -5.75 -10.29
CA MET A 458 20.81 -4.67 -11.27
C MET A 458 22.21 -4.52 -11.87
N ASP A 459 22.26 -4.19 -13.15
CA ASP A 459 23.46 -3.83 -13.88
C ASP A 459 23.38 -2.38 -14.41
N SER A 460 24.33 -1.98 -15.25
CA SER A 460 24.34 -0.65 -15.88
C SER A 460 23.14 -0.36 -16.80
N PHE A 461 22.39 -1.38 -17.22
CA PHE A 461 21.23 -1.27 -18.10
C PHE A 461 19.90 -1.34 -17.35
N GLY A 462 19.89 -1.85 -16.11
CA GLY A 462 18.72 -1.83 -15.26
C GLY A 462 18.56 -3.08 -14.41
N LEU A 463 17.32 -3.58 -14.31
CA LEU A 463 16.99 -4.77 -13.53
C LEU A 463 17.31 -5.96 -14.40
N TYR A 464 18.33 -6.72 -14.01
CA TYR A 464 18.81 -7.87 -14.74
C TYR A 464 17.96 -9.10 -14.40
N ALA A 465 17.82 -9.41 -13.10
CA ALA A 465 17.06 -10.56 -12.64
C ALA A 465 16.54 -10.37 -11.21
N VAL A 466 15.49 -11.12 -10.89
CA VAL A 466 14.96 -11.26 -9.53
C VAL A 466 14.85 -12.74 -9.22
N GLN A 467 15.36 -13.15 -8.06
CA GLN A 467 15.22 -14.50 -7.54
C GLN A 467 14.70 -14.49 -6.11
N VAL A 468 14.24 -15.65 -5.66
CA VAL A 468 13.91 -15.91 -4.26
C VAL A 468 15.02 -16.77 -3.70
N SER A 469 15.59 -16.37 -2.57
CA SER A 469 16.61 -17.16 -1.90
C SER A 469 16.06 -18.49 -1.38
N ASP A 470 16.91 -19.51 -1.39
CA ASP A 470 16.57 -20.84 -0.88
C ASP A 470 16.47 -20.88 0.66
N GLU A 471 16.24 -22.07 1.21
CA GLU A 471 16.16 -22.33 2.66
C GLU A 471 17.44 -21.94 3.42
N SER A 472 18.58 -21.88 2.73
CA SER A 472 19.86 -21.44 3.31
C SER A 472 20.09 -19.94 3.15
N GLY A 473 19.19 -19.23 2.46
CA GLY A 473 19.30 -17.81 2.16
C GLY A 473 20.17 -17.49 0.93
N ASN A 474 20.48 -18.47 0.09
CA ASN A 474 21.31 -18.29 -1.08
C ASN A 474 20.48 -18.03 -2.35
N ALA A 475 20.98 -17.17 -3.24
CA ALA A 475 20.41 -16.96 -4.58
C ALA A 475 21.53 -17.00 -5.65
N THR A 476 21.27 -17.66 -6.78
CA THR A 476 22.30 -17.90 -7.80
C THR A 476 21.92 -17.29 -9.14
N PHE A 477 22.73 -16.36 -9.63
CA PHE A 477 22.49 -15.65 -10.88
C PHE A 477 23.47 -16.10 -11.97
N PRO A 478 23.00 -16.62 -13.11
CA PRO A 478 23.82 -16.68 -14.31
C PRO A 478 23.88 -15.28 -14.94
N LEU A 479 25.07 -14.74 -15.15
CA LEU A 479 25.23 -13.41 -15.76
C LEU A 479 26.47 -13.27 -16.62
N ASN A 480 26.35 -12.38 -17.62
CA ASN A 480 27.45 -11.87 -18.42
C ASN A 480 27.70 -10.42 -18.00
N VAL A 481 28.84 -10.15 -17.37
CA VAL A 481 29.16 -8.81 -16.85
C VAL A 481 30.17 -8.11 -17.73
N LEU A 482 29.92 -6.82 -17.99
CA LEU A 482 30.81 -5.98 -18.78
C LEU A 482 31.93 -5.42 -17.91
N LYS A 483 33.13 -5.36 -18.46
CA LYS A 483 34.27 -4.69 -17.81
C LYS A 483 33.93 -3.22 -17.50
N ASP A 484 34.43 -2.73 -16.37
CA ASP A 484 34.21 -1.37 -15.87
C ASP A 484 32.74 -1.04 -15.56
N SER A 485 31.90 -2.06 -15.35
CA SER A 485 30.52 -1.90 -14.88
C SER A 485 30.40 -2.10 -13.37
N THR A 486 29.20 -1.87 -12.83
CA THR A 486 28.86 -2.11 -11.41
C THR A 486 27.56 -2.89 -11.34
N ILE A 487 27.56 -3.94 -10.52
CA ILE A 487 26.38 -4.74 -10.21
C ILE A 487 25.84 -4.30 -8.85
N THR A 488 24.54 -4.01 -8.77
CA THR A 488 23.87 -3.74 -7.49
C THR A 488 23.00 -4.94 -7.12
N ILE A 489 23.26 -5.52 -5.95
CA ILE A 489 22.44 -6.58 -5.35
C ILE A 489 21.57 -5.97 -4.27
N THR A 490 20.30 -6.34 -4.24
CA THR A 490 19.38 -5.95 -3.16
C THR A 490 18.70 -7.20 -2.60
N VAL A 491 18.88 -7.46 -1.31
CA VAL A 491 18.15 -8.51 -0.57
C VAL A 491 17.04 -7.85 0.23
N SER A 492 15.81 -8.30 0.06
CA SER A 492 14.63 -7.66 0.67
C SER A 492 13.49 -8.66 0.89
N GLY A 493 12.49 -8.29 1.68
CA GLY A 493 11.31 -9.13 1.87
C GLY A 493 10.40 -8.63 3.00
N PRO A 494 9.22 -9.24 3.19
CA PRO A 494 8.27 -8.84 4.24
C PRO A 494 8.89 -8.88 5.65
N ASP A 495 9.73 -9.88 5.92
CA ASP A 495 10.38 -10.10 7.22
C ASP A 495 11.78 -9.45 7.31
N TYR A 496 12.19 -8.67 6.30
CA TYR A 496 13.55 -8.09 6.22
C TYR A 496 13.55 -6.58 5.94
N ASN A 497 14.51 -5.90 6.55
CA ASN A 497 14.94 -4.58 6.09
C ASN A 497 15.83 -4.77 4.85
N ALA A 498 15.55 -4.01 3.79
CA ALA A 498 16.29 -4.15 2.53
C ALA A 498 17.77 -3.76 2.68
N VAL A 499 18.67 -4.62 2.19
CA VAL A 499 20.13 -4.41 2.18
C VAL A 499 20.64 -4.37 0.75
N GLN A 500 21.53 -3.42 0.46
CA GLN A 500 22.13 -3.24 -0.86
C GLN A 500 23.64 -3.44 -0.81
N LEU A 501 24.18 -4.11 -1.82
CA LEU A 501 25.61 -4.24 -2.08
C LEU A 501 25.90 -3.78 -3.50
N GLU A 502 27.04 -3.11 -3.69
CA GLU A 502 27.56 -2.74 -5.01
C GLU A 502 28.86 -3.49 -5.25
N ILE A 503 28.96 -4.15 -6.40
CA ILE A 503 30.08 -5.00 -6.77
C ILE A 503 30.67 -4.49 -8.09
N PRO A 504 31.89 -3.92 -8.07
CA PRO A 504 32.57 -3.48 -9.30
C PRO A 504 33.01 -4.68 -10.15
N VAL A 505 33.02 -4.49 -11.48
CA VAL A 505 33.47 -5.48 -12.45
C VAL A 505 34.79 -5.03 -13.09
N LYS A 506 35.83 -5.87 -13.03
CA LYS A 506 37.19 -5.56 -13.51
C LYS A 506 37.71 -6.49 -14.60
#